data_AF-A0A1F3LM24-F1
#
_entry.id   AF-A0A1F3LM24-F1
#
_cell.length_a   1.000
_cell.length_b   1.000
_cell.length_c   1.000
_cell.angle_alpha   90.00
_cell.angle_beta   90.00
_cell.angle_gamma   90.00
#
_symmetry.space_group_name_H-M   'P 1'
#
loop_
_entity.id
_entity.type
_entity.pdbx_description
1 polymer ?
#
loop_
_entity_poly.entity_id
_entity_poly.type
_entity_poly.pdbx_seq_one_letter_code
_entity_poly.pdbx_strand_id
1 'polypeptide(L)'
;MKKIQFKPRYDREKWKVLFMKISLLLTPLLFAASSYSIGYEELLAQKKVTLNANQLQLGKIFKEIENQTKLTFFFSNNCVDITKTASINVKDETLENVLNTLISNKYTYVLKDNYIVVSEKQNQQPQKNTKKIVEGTVKDKKGEPLIGVNIIVKGTKIGSTTNET
;
A
#
# COMPACT_ATOMS: atom_id res chain seq x y z
N MET A 1 42.69 60.20 -34.12
CA MET A 1 41.55 59.83 -33.24
C MET A 1 42.01 58.73 -32.28
N LYS A 2 42.00 58.94 -30.95
CA LYS A 2 42.48 57.97 -29.94
C LYS A 2 41.36 56.99 -29.55
N LYS A 3 41.59 55.68 -29.69
CA LYS A 3 40.69 54.64 -29.16
C LYS A 3 40.97 54.43 -27.67
N ILE A 4 39.96 54.65 -26.83
CA ILE A 4 40.00 54.34 -25.39
C ILE A 4 39.63 52.86 -25.25
N GLN A 5 40.58 52.03 -24.81
CA GLN A 5 40.32 50.63 -24.48
C GLN A 5 39.85 50.54 -23.03
N PHE A 6 38.56 50.31 -22.82
CA PHE A 6 37.98 50.10 -21.49
C PHE A 6 38.27 48.66 -21.05
N LYS A 7 39.27 48.47 -20.19
CA LYS A 7 39.55 47.16 -19.59
C LYS A 7 38.83 47.08 -18.24
N PRO A 8 37.73 46.31 -18.10
CA PRO A 8 37.06 46.19 -16.82
C PRO A 8 38.04 45.56 -15.82
N ARG A 9 38.31 46.28 -14.72
CA ARG A 9 39.14 45.77 -13.62
C ARG A 9 38.30 44.79 -12.80
N TYR A 10 38.19 43.58 -13.32
CA TYR A 10 37.56 42.45 -12.65
C TYR A 10 38.43 42.02 -11.48
N ASP A 11 38.01 42.40 -10.27
CA ASP A 11 38.66 41.98 -9.04
C ASP A 11 38.23 40.55 -8.71
N ARG A 12 39.15 39.60 -8.95
CA ARG A 12 38.89 38.16 -8.78
C ARG A 12 38.42 37.83 -7.36
N GLU A 13 38.91 38.53 -6.34
CA GLU A 13 38.52 38.25 -4.96
C GLU A 13 37.10 38.72 -4.68
N LYS A 14 36.70 39.88 -5.22
CA LYS A 14 35.31 40.36 -5.10
C LYS A 14 34.31 39.46 -5.82
N TRP A 15 34.70 38.90 -6.97
CA TRP A 15 33.83 37.99 -7.71
C TRP A 15 33.74 36.59 -7.08
N LYS A 16 34.81 36.09 -6.44
CA LYS A 16 34.73 34.87 -5.63
C LYS A 16 33.76 35.06 -4.47
N VAL A 17 33.82 36.19 -3.76
CA VAL A 17 32.90 36.50 -2.66
C VAL A 17 31.46 36.68 -3.17
N LEU A 18 31.27 37.32 -4.32
CA LEU A 18 29.96 37.47 -4.95
C LEU A 18 29.37 36.10 -5.35
N PHE A 19 30.16 35.24 -5.99
CA PHE A 19 29.76 33.90 -6.38
C PHE A 19 29.47 32.99 -5.17
N MET A 20 30.26 33.11 -4.10
CA MET A 20 30.05 32.37 -2.85
C MET A 20 28.73 32.78 -2.16
N LYS A 21 28.42 34.08 -2.13
CA LYS A 21 27.15 34.60 -1.57
C LYS A 21 25.94 34.19 -2.40
N ILE A 22 26.05 34.18 -3.73
CA ILE A 22 24.98 33.74 -4.62
C ILE A 22 24.73 32.22 -4.44
N SER A 23 25.78 31.41 -4.35
CA SER A 23 25.67 29.97 -4.08
C SER A 23 25.00 29.67 -2.73
N LEU A 24 25.34 30.44 -1.68
CA LEU A 24 24.74 30.32 -0.34
C LEU A 24 23.24 30.68 -0.32
N LEU A 25 22.78 31.59 -1.19
CA LEU A 25 21.38 32.01 -1.29
C LEU A 25 20.53 31.10 -2.20
N LEU A 26 21.13 30.44 -3.19
CA LEU A 26 20.41 29.62 -4.18
C LEU A 26 20.24 28.16 -3.74
N THR A 27 21.12 27.67 -2.87
CA THR A 27 21.08 26.30 -2.32
C THR A 27 19.84 25.96 -1.49
N PRO A 28 19.31 26.84 -0.59
CA PRO A 28 18.08 26.52 0.15
C PRO A 28 16.81 26.46 -0.75
N LEU A 29 16.81 27.10 -1.92
CA LEU A 29 15.68 27.08 -2.86
C LEU A 29 15.56 25.73 -3.60
N LEU A 30 16.67 25.03 -3.81
CA LEU A 30 16.70 23.70 -4.43
C LEU A 30 16.40 22.58 -3.43
N PHE A 31 16.76 22.75 -2.16
CA PHE A 31 16.52 21.75 -1.11
C PHE A 31 15.08 21.76 -0.56
N ALA A 32 14.34 22.87 -0.74
CA ALA A 32 12.93 22.96 -0.35
C ALA A 32 11.97 22.15 -1.25
N ALA A 33 12.43 21.70 -2.42
CA ALA A 33 11.62 20.92 -3.35
C ALA A 33 11.68 19.39 -3.11
N SER A 34 12.63 18.91 -2.29
CA SER A 34 12.85 17.46 -2.08
C SER A 34 12.12 16.87 -0.88
N SER A 35 11.39 17.66 -0.09
CA SER A 35 10.89 17.21 1.21
C SER A 35 9.39 17.39 1.40
N TYR A 36 8.55 16.81 0.54
CA TYR A 36 7.16 16.50 0.91
C TYR A 36 6.67 15.25 0.18
N SER A 37 7.23 14.10 0.53
CA SER A 37 6.50 12.83 0.42
C SER A 37 6.13 12.42 1.83
N ILE A 38 5.14 13.08 2.41
CA ILE A 38 4.49 12.60 3.64
C ILE A 38 3.83 11.27 3.31
N GLY A 39 4.42 10.19 3.81
CA GLY A 39 3.86 8.85 3.71
C GLY A 39 2.54 8.80 4.47
N TYR A 40 1.52 8.25 3.82
CA TYR A 40 0.13 8.13 4.32
C TYR A 40 0.01 7.34 5.63
N GLU A 41 1.06 6.59 6.02
CA GLU A 41 1.11 5.84 7.29
C GLU A 41 1.30 6.74 8.52
N GLU A 42 1.86 7.95 8.37
CA GLU A 42 2.15 8.81 9.52
C GLU A 42 0.88 9.31 10.24
N LEU A 43 -0.25 9.39 9.53
CA LEU A 43 -1.49 9.95 10.06
C LEU A 43 -2.18 9.06 11.11
N LEU A 44 -2.02 7.74 11.04
CA LEU A 44 -2.58 6.81 12.05
C LEU A 44 -1.65 6.67 13.25
N ALA A 45 -0.34 6.56 13.00
CA ALA A 45 0.67 6.45 14.04
C ALA A 45 0.71 7.68 14.96
N GLN A 46 0.39 8.88 14.43
CA GLN A 46 0.35 10.11 15.22
C GLN A 46 -0.95 10.30 16.03
N LYS A 47 -2.06 9.65 15.65
CA LYS A 47 -3.34 9.82 16.36
C LYS A 47 -3.40 8.87 17.56
N LYS A 48 -3.39 9.45 18.76
CA LYS A 48 -3.53 8.71 20.01
C LYS A 48 -4.97 8.71 20.49
N VAL A 49 -5.39 7.58 21.05
CA VAL A 49 -6.74 7.40 21.59
C VAL A 49 -6.68 6.77 22.97
N THR A 50 -7.65 7.12 23.81
CA THR A 50 -7.85 6.50 25.12
C THR A 50 -9.22 5.88 25.13
N LEU A 51 -9.28 4.57 25.36
CA LEU A 51 -10.53 3.81 25.38
C LEU A 51 -10.56 2.94 26.61
N ASN A 52 -11.67 3.02 27.33
CA ASN A 52 -12.02 2.09 28.38
C ASN A 52 -13.36 1.46 28.01
N ALA A 53 -13.27 0.31 27.33
CA ALA A 53 -14.41 -0.46 26.90
C ALA A 53 -14.35 -1.84 27.54
N ASN A 54 -15.32 -2.15 28.39
CA ASN A 54 -15.48 -3.48 28.96
C ASN A 54 -16.79 -4.08 28.42
N GLN A 55 -16.68 -5.14 27.61
CA GLN A 55 -17.81 -5.80 26.95
C GLN A 55 -18.73 -4.82 26.19
N LEU A 56 -18.13 -3.83 25.54
CA LEU A 56 -18.87 -2.81 24.79
C LEU A 56 -19.05 -3.25 23.34
N GLN A 57 -20.19 -2.93 22.73
CA GLN A 57 -20.45 -3.19 21.32
C GLN A 57 -19.42 -2.49 20.44
N LEU A 58 -18.91 -3.21 19.43
CA LEU A 58 -17.96 -2.71 18.44
C LEU A 58 -18.43 -1.41 17.79
N GLY A 59 -19.71 -1.30 17.44
CA GLY A 59 -20.28 -0.05 16.91
C GLY A 59 -20.13 1.16 17.84
N LYS A 60 -20.25 0.96 19.16
CA LYS A 60 -20.04 2.02 20.16
C LYS A 60 -18.56 2.36 20.32
N ILE A 61 -17.69 1.35 20.29
CA ILE A 61 -16.23 1.54 20.36
C ILE A 61 -15.76 2.35 19.15
N PHE A 62 -16.19 1.99 17.94
CA PHE A 62 -15.85 2.75 16.73
C PHE A 62 -16.34 4.19 16.82
N LYS A 63 -17.58 4.41 17.27
CA LYS A 63 -18.12 5.77 17.45
C LYS A 63 -17.33 6.62 18.44
N GLU A 64 -16.83 6.02 19.52
CA GLU A 64 -15.96 6.71 20.48
C GLU A 64 -14.63 7.11 19.83
N ILE A 65 -14.07 6.23 19.00
CA ILE A 65 -12.86 6.52 18.21
C ILE A 65 -13.13 7.65 17.20
N GLU A 66 -14.27 7.65 16.51
CA GLU A 66 -14.65 8.73 15.58
C GLU A 66 -14.68 10.09 16.28
N ASN A 67 -15.28 10.14 17.48
CA ASN A 67 -15.38 11.37 18.28
C ASN A 67 -14.01 11.93 18.67
N GLN A 68 -13.06 11.06 19.06
CA GLN A 68 -11.72 11.48 19.47
C GLN A 68 -10.83 11.85 18.27
N THR A 69 -10.97 11.14 17.15
CA THR A 69 -10.02 11.22 16.02
C THR A 69 -10.52 12.03 14.82
N LYS A 70 -11.81 12.38 14.81
CA LYS A 70 -12.53 13.00 13.68
C LYS A 70 -12.46 12.20 12.38
N LEU A 71 -12.24 10.89 12.49
CA LEU A 71 -12.30 9.96 11.36
C LEU A 71 -13.72 9.40 11.25
N THR A 72 -14.06 8.87 10.09
CA THR A 72 -15.35 8.21 9.86
C THR A 72 -15.13 6.78 9.40
N PHE A 73 -15.75 5.82 10.07
CA PHE A 73 -15.69 4.40 9.73
C PHE A 73 -16.78 4.04 8.71
N PHE A 74 -16.37 3.36 7.65
CA PHE A 74 -17.23 2.73 6.68
C PHE A 74 -17.04 1.22 6.73
N PHE A 75 -18.15 0.47 6.66
CA PHE A 75 -18.13 -0.99 6.68
C PHE A 75 -18.56 -1.52 5.32
N SER A 76 -17.74 -2.35 4.69
CA SER A 76 -18.08 -2.96 3.40
C SER A 76 -19.11 -4.09 3.57
N ASN A 77 -20.22 -4.02 2.83
CA ASN A 77 -21.21 -5.09 2.60
C ASN A 77 -21.81 -5.79 3.85
N ASN A 78 -22.08 -5.08 4.94
CA ASN A 78 -22.64 -5.67 6.18
C ASN A 78 -21.83 -6.84 6.76
N CYS A 79 -20.59 -7.06 6.32
CA CYS A 79 -19.78 -8.20 6.78
C CYS A 79 -19.24 -7.97 8.20
N VAL A 80 -19.18 -6.72 8.66
CA VAL A 80 -18.70 -6.36 9.99
C VAL A 80 -19.85 -6.41 10.98
N ASP A 81 -19.75 -7.36 11.91
CA ASP A 81 -20.74 -7.54 12.96
C ASP A 81 -20.50 -6.52 14.09
N ILE A 82 -21.12 -5.35 13.96
CA ILE A 82 -21.02 -4.26 14.93
C ILE A 82 -21.71 -4.56 16.27
N THR A 83 -22.50 -5.64 16.34
CA THR A 83 -23.24 -6.03 17.56
C THR A 83 -22.37 -6.81 18.54
N LYS A 84 -21.24 -7.35 18.06
CA LYS A 84 -20.28 -8.06 18.91
C LYS A 84 -19.69 -7.14 19.96
N THR A 85 -19.47 -7.71 21.12
CA THR A 85 -18.81 -7.03 22.23
C THR A 85 -17.31 -7.28 22.20
N ALA A 86 -16.52 -6.24 22.42
CA ALA A 86 -15.09 -6.33 22.65
C ALA A 86 -14.73 -5.65 23.97
N SER A 87 -13.64 -6.11 24.58
CA SER A 87 -13.05 -5.46 25.75
C SER A 87 -11.67 -4.95 25.37
N ILE A 88 -11.45 -3.65 25.54
CA ILE A 88 -10.18 -2.99 25.31
C ILE A 88 -9.99 -1.89 26.36
N ASN A 89 -8.83 -1.87 27.00
CA ASN A 89 -8.46 -0.83 27.94
C ASN A 89 -7.07 -0.32 27.56
N VAL A 90 -7.04 0.87 26.96
CA VAL A 90 -5.84 1.48 26.40
C VAL A 90 -5.83 2.96 26.75
N LYS A 91 -4.65 3.49 27.04
CA LYS A 91 -4.44 4.89 27.40
C LYS A 91 -3.33 5.46 26.55
N ASP A 92 -3.62 6.55 25.85
CA ASP A 92 -2.68 7.25 24.98
C ASP A 92 -1.99 6.33 23.95
N GLU A 93 -2.75 5.37 23.41
CA GLU A 93 -2.26 4.35 22.48
C GLU A 93 -2.48 4.80 21.03
N THR A 94 -1.63 4.36 20.11
CA THR A 94 -1.80 4.71 18.70
C THR A 94 -3.06 4.08 18.12
N LEU A 95 -3.78 4.82 17.28
CA LEU A 95 -5.00 4.36 16.64
C LEU A 95 -4.76 3.06 15.86
N GLU A 96 -3.60 2.94 15.23
CA GLU A 96 -3.18 1.72 14.54
C GLU A 96 -3.15 0.50 15.47
N ASN A 97 -2.48 0.60 16.62
CA ASN A 97 -2.40 -0.50 17.59
C ASN A 97 -3.77 -0.87 18.15
N VAL A 98 -4.60 0.14 18.41
CA VAL A 98 -5.98 -0.05 18.89
C VAL A 98 -6.83 -0.79 17.86
N LEU A 99 -6.78 -0.38 16.58
CA LEU A 99 -7.49 -1.05 15.50
C LEU A 99 -6.96 -2.48 15.28
N ASN A 100 -5.65 -2.67 15.28
CA ASN A 100 -5.03 -3.99 15.16
C ASN A 100 -5.46 -4.93 16.30
N THR A 101 -5.63 -4.42 17.51
CA THR A 101 -6.10 -5.20 18.66
C THR A 101 -7.60 -5.51 18.55
N LEU A 102 -8.42 -4.53 18.14
CA LEU A 102 -9.87 -4.69 18.01
C LEU A 102 -10.27 -5.61 16.85
N ILE A 103 -9.48 -5.62 15.76
CA ILE A 103 -9.89 -6.18 14.47
C ILE A 103 -9.09 -7.44 14.05
N SER A 104 -7.92 -7.66 14.65
CA SER A 104 -6.80 -8.55 14.26
C SER A 104 -7.13 -9.82 13.47
N ASN A 105 -8.17 -10.55 13.85
CA ASN A 105 -8.37 -11.93 13.38
C ASN A 105 -9.37 -12.08 12.24
N LYS A 106 -10.24 -11.09 11.99
CA LYS A 106 -11.37 -11.29 11.06
C LYS A 106 -11.57 -10.18 10.05
N TYR A 107 -11.15 -8.96 10.36
CA TYR A 107 -11.31 -7.84 9.44
C TYR A 107 -9.95 -7.23 9.09
N THR A 108 -9.94 -6.46 8.01
CA THR A 108 -8.84 -5.62 7.56
C THR A 108 -9.39 -4.21 7.36
N TYR A 109 -8.53 -3.20 7.45
CA TYR A 109 -8.94 -1.82 7.26
C TYR A 109 -8.02 -1.12 6.27
N VAL A 110 -8.59 -0.14 5.57
CA VAL A 110 -7.85 0.75 4.67
C VAL A 110 -8.20 2.19 5.03
N LEU A 111 -7.17 3.00 5.28
CA LEU A 111 -7.34 4.44 5.42
C LEU A 111 -7.39 5.08 4.03
N LYS A 112 -8.44 5.87 3.78
CA LYS A 112 -8.54 6.77 2.62
C LYS A 112 -8.87 8.17 3.13
N ASP A 113 -7.89 9.06 3.08
CA ASP A 113 -8.01 10.44 3.56
C ASP A 113 -8.50 10.51 5.02
N ASN A 114 -9.78 10.82 5.24
CA ASN A 114 -10.41 10.90 6.57
C ASN A 114 -11.34 9.71 6.89
N TYR A 115 -11.38 8.70 6.02
CA TYR A 115 -12.27 7.56 6.13
C TYR A 115 -11.48 6.28 6.38
N ILE A 116 -11.94 5.47 7.33
CA ILE A 116 -11.42 4.12 7.55
C ILE A 116 -12.45 3.13 7.02
N VAL A 117 -12.10 2.40 5.97
CA VAL A 117 -12.95 1.34 5.41
C VAL A 117 -12.55 0.02 6.03
N VAL A 118 -13.43 -0.58 6.83
CA VAL A 118 -13.27 -1.91 7.42
C VAL A 118 -13.97 -2.94 6.56
N SER A 119 -13.27 -4.03 6.24
CA SER A 119 -13.76 -5.12 5.39
C SER A 119 -13.34 -6.47 5.94
N GLU A 120 -14.09 -7.54 5.64
CA GLU A 120 -13.67 -8.88 6.07
C GLU A 120 -12.34 -9.23 5.42
N LYS A 121 -11.42 -9.75 6.25
CA LYS A 121 -10.14 -10.24 5.76
C LYS A 121 -10.47 -11.42 4.85
N GLN A 122 -10.37 -11.23 3.54
CA GLN A 122 -10.36 -12.35 2.64
C GLN A 122 -9.20 -13.23 3.10
N ASN A 123 -9.51 -14.43 3.59
CA ASN A 123 -8.56 -15.52 3.59
C ASN A 123 -8.23 -15.72 2.12
N GLN A 124 -7.26 -14.97 1.62
CA GLN A 124 -6.42 -15.40 0.53
C GLN A 124 -5.72 -16.62 1.10
N GLN A 125 -6.41 -17.77 1.14
CA GLN A 125 -5.72 -19.00 0.86
C GLN A 125 -4.93 -18.66 -0.39
N PRO A 126 -3.58 -18.69 -0.34
CA PRO A 126 -2.79 -18.47 -1.54
C PRO A 126 -3.45 -19.38 -2.56
N GLN A 127 -4.03 -18.79 -3.60
CA GLN A 127 -4.81 -19.54 -4.58
C GLN A 127 -3.85 -20.61 -5.04
N LYS A 128 -4.03 -21.82 -4.51
CA LYS A 128 -3.03 -22.87 -4.67
C LYS A 128 -3.09 -23.04 -6.17
N ASN A 129 -2.01 -22.64 -6.85
CA ASN A 129 -1.80 -22.94 -8.26
C ASN A 129 -1.66 -24.46 -8.30
N THR A 130 -2.79 -25.14 -8.08
CA THR A 130 -2.93 -26.57 -8.16
C THR A 130 -2.78 -26.80 -9.64
N LYS A 131 -1.55 -27.10 -10.06
CA LYS A 131 -1.28 -27.64 -11.39
C LYS A 131 -2.25 -28.80 -11.55
N LYS A 132 -3.32 -28.60 -12.30
CA LYS A 132 -4.23 -29.69 -12.67
C LYS A 132 -3.43 -30.58 -13.60
N ILE A 133 -3.08 -31.76 -13.13
CA ILE A 133 -2.50 -32.81 -13.97
C ILE A 133 -3.67 -33.37 -14.78
N VAL A 134 -3.52 -33.36 -16.10
CA VAL A 134 -4.50 -33.92 -17.05
C VAL A 134 -3.79 -35.06 -17.78
N GLU A 135 -4.30 -36.27 -17.61
CA GLU A 135 -3.79 -37.49 -18.22
C GLU A 135 -4.85 -38.07 -19.17
N GLY A 136 -4.41 -38.66 -20.27
CA GLY A 136 -5.28 -39.27 -21.27
C GLY A 136 -4.51 -39.84 -22.44
N THR A 137 -5.15 -40.74 -23.19
CA THR A 137 -4.55 -41.39 -24.37
C THR A 137 -5.11 -40.79 -25.65
N VAL A 138 -4.22 -40.38 -26.56
CA VAL A 138 -4.60 -39.93 -27.91
C VAL A 138 -4.59 -41.13 -28.85
N LYS A 139 -5.69 -41.35 -29.58
CA LYS A 139 -5.84 -42.48 -30.51
C LYS A 139 -6.26 -42.00 -31.91
N ASP A 140 -5.84 -42.72 -32.95
CA ASP A 140 -6.34 -42.50 -34.32
C ASP A 140 -7.71 -43.18 -34.54
N LYS A 141 -8.32 -42.97 -35.71
CA LYS A 141 -9.59 -43.56 -36.16
C LYS A 141 -9.62 -45.09 -36.08
N LYS A 142 -8.47 -45.76 -36.09
CA LYS A 142 -8.33 -47.22 -35.95
C LYS A 142 -8.17 -47.69 -34.50
N GLY A 143 -8.09 -46.77 -33.54
CA GLY A 143 -7.94 -47.08 -32.10
C GLY A 143 -6.48 -47.23 -31.63
N GLU A 144 -5.50 -47.06 -32.51
CA GLU A 144 -4.08 -47.12 -32.20
C GLU A 144 -3.60 -45.82 -31.50
N PRO A 145 -2.79 -45.91 -30.44
CA PRO A 145 -2.28 -44.74 -29.73
C PRO A 145 -1.27 -43.96 -30.58
N LEU A 146 -1.34 -42.62 -30.52
CA LEU A 146 -0.46 -41.73 -31.25
C LEU A 146 0.56 -41.10 -30.31
N ILE A 147 1.84 -41.23 -30.66
CA ILE A 147 3.00 -40.69 -29.95
C ILE A 147 3.49 -39.43 -30.69
N GLY A 148 4.07 -38.47 -29.96
CA GLY A 148 4.63 -37.25 -30.55
C GLY A 148 3.62 -36.21 -31.02
N VAL A 149 2.34 -36.32 -30.64
CA VAL A 149 1.30 -35.34 -30.98
C VAL A 149 1.29 -34.19 -29.96
N ASN A 150 1.10 -32.97 -30.44
CA ASN A 150 0.99 -31.78 -29.61
C ASN A 150 -0.47 -31.54 -29.19
N ILE A 151 -0.72 -31.45 -27.89
CA ILE A 151 -2.02 -31.20 -27.28
C ILE A 151 -2.01 -29.78 -26.71
N ILE A 152 -2.96 -28.94 -27.12
CA ILE A 152 -3.07 -27.55 -26.64
C ILE A 152 -4.43 -27.35 -25.99
N VAL A 153 -4.45 -26.74 -24.80
CA VAL A 153 -5.71 -26.34 -24.16
C VAL A 153 -6.28 -25.16 -24.94
N LYS A 154 -7.46 -25.35 -25.56
CA LYS A 154 -8.12 -24.38 -26.43
C LYS A 154 -8.19 -23.00 -25.78
N GLY A 155 -7.71 -21.99 -26.48
CA GLY A 155 -7.69 -20.59 -26.00
C GLY A 155 -6.50 -20.25 -25.09
N THR A 156 -5.55 -21.16 -24.88
CA THR A 156 -4.34 -20.91 -24.10
C THR A 156 -3.07 -21.24 -24.90
N LYS A 157 -1.91 -20.83 -24.37
CA LYS A 157 -0.58 -21.27 -24.86
C LYS A 157 -0.06 -22.51 -24.13
N ILE A 158 -0.89 -23.14 -23.29
CA ILE A 158 -0.52 -24.30 -22.49
C ILE A 158 -0.74 -25.54 -23.34
N GLY A 159 0.31 -26.33 -23.52
CA GLY A 159 0.26 -27.59 -24.23
C GLY A 159 1.27 -28.59 -23.73
N SER A 160 1.12 -29.84 -24.16
CA SER A 160 2.01 -30.95 -23.85
C SER A 160 2.11 -31.90 -25.03
N THR A 161 3.19 -32.67 -25.10
CA THR A 161 3.41 -33.70 -26.13
C THR A 161 3.14 -35.08 -25.55
N THR A 162 2.47 -35.95 -26.30
CA THR A 162 2.24 -37.35 -25.91
C THR A 162 3.54 -38.16 -25.87
N ASN A 163 3.75 -38.93 -24.80
CA ASN A 163 4.89 -39.82 -24.55
C ASN A 163 4.58 -41.31 -24.90
N GLU A 164 5.58 -42.18 -24.79
CA GLU A 164 5.51 -43.61 -25.15
C GLU A 164 4.94 -44.54 -24.06
N THR A 165 4.17 -44.04 -23.09
CA THR A 165 3.70 -44.84 -21.93
C THR A 165 2.30 -44.46 -21.51
#